data_AF-A0A0F7GD12-F1
#
_entry.id   AF-A0A0F7GD12-F1
#
_cell.length_a   1.000
_cell.length_b   1.000
_cell.length_c   1.000
_cell.angle_alpha   90.00
_cell.angle_beta   90.00
_cell.angle_gamma   90.00
#
_symmetry.space_group_name_H-M   'P 1'
#
loop_
_entity.id
_entity.type
_entity.pdbx_description
1 polymer ?
#
loop_
_entity_poly.entity_id
_entity_poly.type
_entity_poly.pdbx_seq_one_letter_code
_entity_poly.pdbx_strand_id
1 'polypeptide(L)'
;MIIESFEKGKEEVLDISRGKALLGLSVATSIDSLAVGLTFAFIQVSIIPAAVLVGVIALFATLAGFATGRRLGNVIGKRAELVGGLVLVGIGVNILVRGFSGGSFMAPI
;
A
#
# COMPACT_ATOMS: atom_id res chain seq x y z
N MET A 1 8.89 7.51 5.31
CA MET A 1 7.75 7.34 6.25
C MET A 1 8.17 7.13 7.71
N ILE A 2 8.55 5.92 8.17
CA ILE A 2 8.88 5.72 9.60
C ILE A 2 10.24 6.34 9.98
N ILE A 3 11.26 6.21 9.12
CA ILE A 3 12.61 6.76 9.36
C ILE A 3 12.60 8.30 9.34
N GLU A 4 11.91 8.91 8.37
CA GLU A 4 11.71 10.38 8.30
C GLU A 4 10.96 10.95 9.51
N SER A 5 10.09 10.17 10.16
CA SER A 5 9.38 10.61 11.35
C SER A 5 10.26 10.68 12.60
N PHE A 6 11.40 9.97 12.61
CA PHE A 6 12.38 9.96 13.71
C PHE A 6 13.49 11.02 13.55
N GLU A 7 13.75 11.50 12.32
CA GLU A 7 14.64 12.64 12.07
C GLU A 7 13.91 13.97 12.29
N LYS A 8 14.00 14.46 13.52
CA LYS A 8 13.52 15.79 13.92
C LYS A 8 14.48 16.85 13.36
N GLY A 9 14.23 17.40 12.17
CA GLY A 9 14.99 18.59 11.76
C GLY A 9 14.96 19.14 10.34
N LYS A 10 14.34 18.49 9.34
CA LYS A 10 14.12 19.12 8.04
C LYS A 10 12.77 18.66 7.49
N GLU A 11 11.77 19.54 7.51
CA GLU A 11 10.73 19.50 6.50
C GLU A 11 11.40 19.79 5.15
N GLU A 12 12.10 18.80 4.59
CA GLU A 12 12.12 18.71 3.14
C GLU A 12 10.66 18.43 2.78
N VAL A 13 9.92 19.49 2.46
CA VAL A 13 8.72 19.39 1.65
C VAL A 13 9.13 18.46 0.52
N LEU A 14 8.69 17.20 0.57
CA LEU A 14 8.95 16.25 -0.48
C LEU A 14 8.36 16.90 -1.72
N ASP A 15 9.21 17.54 -2.52
CA ASP A 15 8.83 18.16 -3.76
C ASP A 15 8.25 17.02 -4.59
N ILE A 16 6.92 16.88 -4.59
CA ILE A 16 6.22 15.88 -5.40
C ILE A 16 6.56 16.10 -6.89
N SER A 17 7.07 17.29 -7.23
CA SER A 17 7.67 17.65 -8.52
C SER A 17 9.02 16.97 -8.83
N ARG A 18 9.75 16.44 -7.84
CA ARG A 18 10.96 15.62 -8.08
C ARG A 18 10.51 14.23 -8.52
N GLY A 19 10.64 13.94 -9.82
CA GLY A 19 10.26 12.68 -10.44
C GLY A 19 10.76 11.41 -9.73
N LYS A 20 11.78 11.49 -8.87
CA LYS A 20 12.26 10.39 -8.03
C LYS A 20 11.19 9.84 -7.06
N ALA A 21 10.39 10.71 -6.43
CA ALA A 21 9.34 10.27 -5.49
C ALA A 21 8.18 9.58 -6.24
N LEU A 22 7.76 10.16 -7.38
CA LEU A 22 6.77 9.57 -8.27
C LEU A 22 7.23 8.24 -8.88
N LEU A 23 8.51 8.12 -9.22
CA LEU A 23 9.12 6.86 -9.67
C LEU A 23 9.06 5.81 -8.56
N GLY A 24 9.45 6.16 -7.33
CA GLY A 24 9.36 5.26 -6.18
C GLY A 24 7.93 4.78 -5.93
N LEU A 25 6.95 5.69 -5.93
CA LEU A 25 5.53 5.36 -5.76
C LEU A 25 5.01 4.47 -6.90
N SER A 26 5.37 4.77 -8.15
CA SER A 26 4.97 3.99 -9.32
C SER A 26 5.53 2.57 -9.27
N VAL A 27 6.80 2.41 -8.86
CA VAL A 27 7.43 1.09 -8.70
C VAL A 27 6.75 0.31 -7.56
N ALA A 28 6.54 0.93 -6.40
CA ALA A 28 5.88 0.29 -5.27
C ALA A 28 4.46 -0.18 -5.62
N THR A 29 3.67 0.68 -6.30
CA THR A 29 2.31 0.35 -6.75
C THR A 29 2.30 -0.73 -7.84
N SER A 30 3.31 -0.77 -8.70
CA SER A 30 3.43 -1.82 -9.73
C SER A 30 3.65 -3.20 -9.10
N ILE A 31 4.53 -3.31 -8.10
CA ILE A 31 4.80 -4.57 -7.37
C ILE A 31 3.53 -5.06 -6.67
N ASP A 32 2.75 -4.14 -6.08
CA ASP A 32 1.46 -4.46 -5.44
C ASP A 32 0.46 -5.08 -6.44
N SER A 33 0.26 -4.45 -7.60
CA SER A 33 -0.61 -5.00 -8.65
C SER A 33 -0.11 -6.33 -9.24
N LEU A 34 1.21 -6.52 -9.33
CA LEU A 34 1.83 -7.76 -9.80
C LEU A 34 1.55 -8.93 -8.83
N ALA A 35 1.66 -8.69 -7.52
CA ALA A 35 1.38 -9.71 -6.51
C ALA A 35 -0.08 -10.19 -6.57
N VAL A 36 -1.04 -9.27 -6.73
CA VAL A 36 -2.46 -9.61 -6.92
C VAL A 36 -2.68 -10.35 -8.24
N GLY A 37 -2.04 -9.91 -9.33
CA GLY A 37 -2.12 -10.58 -10.64
C GLY A 37 -1.60 -12.02 -10.63
N LEU A 38 -0.45 -12.26 -9.98
CA LEU A 38 0.09 -13.61 -9.77
C LEU A 38 -0.85 -14.46 -8.91
N THR A 39 -1.44 -13.88 -7.87
CA THR A 39 -2.41 -14.57 -7.02
C THR A 39 -3.62 -15.05 -7.81
N PHE A 40 -4.21 -14.22 -8.67
CA PHE A 40 -5.32 -14.63 -9.53
C PHE A 40 -4.95 -15.70 -10.56
N ALA A 41 -3.72 -15.69 -11.07
CA ALA A 41 -3.21 -16.74 -11.95
C ALA A 41 -3.17 -18.11 -11.26
N PHE A 42 -2.87 -18.15 -9.95
CA PHE A 42 -2.88 -19.39 -9.16
C PHE A 42 -4.28 -19.86 -8.75
N ILE A 43 -5.25 -18.96 -8.58
CA ILE A 43 -6.62 -19.29 -8.12
C ILE A 43 -7.56 -19.64 -9.31
N GLN A 44 -7.07 -19.66 -10.56
CA GLN A 44 -7.86 -19.94 -11.78
C GLN A 44 -9.14 -19.09 -11.92
N VAL A 45 -9.12 -17.86 -11.40
CA VAL A 45 -10.21 -16.91 -11.59
C VAL A 45 -10.07 -16.24 -12.95
N SER A 46 -11.20 -15.99 -13.62
CA SER A 46 -11.18 -15.22 -14.87
C SER A 46 -10.60 -13.82 -14.64
N ILE A 47 -9.48 -13.54 -15.29
CA ILE A 47 -8.66 -12.34 -15.06
C ILE A 47 -9.43 -11.06 -15.43
N ILE A 48 -10.22 -11.10 -16.51
CA ILE A 48 -10.94 -9.93 -17.02
C ILE A 48 -11.94 -9.36 -15.99
N PRO A 49 -12.91 -10.13 -15.46
CA PRO A 49 -13.85 -9.59 -14.46
C PRO A 49 -13.16 -9.20 -13.16
N ALA A 50 -12.12 -9.93 -12.72
CA ALA A 50 -11.35 -9.59 -11.53
C ALA A 50 -10.61 -8.26 -11.69
N ALA A 51 -9.95 -8.04 -12.83
CA ALA A 51 -9.23 -6.81 -13.13
C ALA A 51 -10.17 -5.59 -13.21
N VAL A 52 -11.35 -5.76 -13.83
CA VAL A 52 -12.38 -4.70 -13.88
C VAL A 52 -12.85 -4.35 -12.47
N LEU A 53 -13.15 -5.34 -11.63
CA LEU A 53 -13.60 -5.11 -10.25
C LEU A 53 -12.54 -4.37 -9.42
N VAL A 54 -11.28 -4.83 -9.46
CA VAL A 54 -10.17 -4.19 -8.75
C VAL A 54 -9.96 -2.77 -9.25
N GLY A 55 -10.00 -2.55 -10.57
CA GLY A 55 -9.88 -1.22 -11.16
C GLY A 55 -10.97 -0.26 -10.71
N VAL A 56 -12.22 -0.72 -10.67
CA VAL A 56 -13.37 0.08 -10.19
C VAL A 56 -13.19 0.45 -8.71
N ILE A 57 -12.88 -0.54 -7.85
CA ILE A 57 -12.67 -0.30 -6.42
C ILE A 57 -11.50 0.67 -6.21
N ALA A 58 -10.38 0.48 -6.91
CA ALA A 58 -9.21 1.34 -6.81
C ALA A 58 -9.51 2.78 -7.27
N LEU A 59 -10.31 2.97 -8.31
CA LEU A 59 -10.79 4.28 -8.77
C LEU A 59 -11.60 4.98 -7.68
N PHE A 60 -12.61 4.32 -7.14
CA PHE A 60 -13.44 4.89 -6.08
C PHE A 60 -12.63 5.18 -4.81
N ALA A 61 -11.75 4.27 -4.41
CA ALA A 61 -10.86 4.45 -3.27
C ALA A 61 -9.91 5.64 -3.46
N THR A 62 -9.34 5.80 -4.66
CA THR A 62 -8.45 6.93 -4.98
C THR A 62 -9.21 8.25 -4.98
N LEU A 63 -10.42 8.31 -5.54
CA LEU A 63 -11.27 9.51 -5.52
C LEU A 63 -11.65 9.89 -4.09
N ALA A 64 -12.09 8.92 -3.29
CA ALA A 64 -12.42 9.14 -1.88
C ALA A 64 -11.19 9.55 -1.06
N GLY A 65 -10.06 8.88 -1.28
CA GLY A 65 -8.78 9.17 -0.64
C GLY A 65 -8.23 10.55 -0.99
N PHE A 66 -8.37 10.99 -2.25
CA PHE A 66 -7.96 12.32 -2.68
C PHE A 66 -8.81 13.42 -2.02
N ALA A 67 -10.13 13.24 -2.00
CA ALA A 67 -11.05 14.19 -1.35
C ALA A 67 -10.84 14.28 0.16
N THR A 68 -10.66 13.13 0.82
CA THR A 68 -10.50 13.04 2.27
C THR A 68 -9.08 13.41 2.70
N GLY A 69 -8.06 13.05 1.92
CA GLY A 69 -6.65 13.34 2.16
C GLY A 69 -6.35 14.83 2.14
N ARG A 70 -7.01 15.62 1.28
CA ARG A 70 -6.88 17.08 1.29
C ARG A 70 -7.39 17.72 2.59
N ARG A 71 -8.39 17.14 3.25
CA ARG A 71 -8.95 17.64 4.52
C ARG A 71 -8.19 17.10 5.74
N LEU A 72 -7.86 15.81 5.75
CA LEU A 72 -7.17 15.15 6.87
C LEU A 72 -5.67 15.44 6.91
N GLY A 73 -5.04 15.71 5.76
CA GLY A 73 -3.61 16.01 5.65
C GLY A 73 -3.20 17.24 6.48
N ASN A 74 -4.05 18.28 6.50
CA ASN A 74 -3.78 19.51 7.26
C ASN A 74 -3.90 19.34 8.80
N VAL A 75 -4.62 18.32 9.29
CA VAL A 75 -4.91 18.18 10.73
C VAL A 75 -4.16 17.00 11.37
N ILE A 76 -3.94 15.91 10.60
CA ILE A 76 -3.47 14.63 11.15
C ILE A 76 -2.28 14.06 10.35
N GLY A 77 -1.80 14.73 9.30
CA GLY A 77 -0.84 14.19 8.33
C GLY A 77 0.33 13.43 8.96
N LYS A 78 1.04 14.05 9.92
CA LYS A 78 2.21 13.44 10.56
C LYS A 78 1.87 12.24 11.47
N ARG A 79 0.70 12.24 12.13
CA ARG A 79 0.26 11.10 12.96
C ARG A 79 -0.27 9.95 12.09
N ALA A 80 -0.97 10.27 11.01
CA ALA A 80 -1.50 9.30 10.06
C ALA A 80 -0.39 8.54 9.33
N GLU A 81 0.70 9.23 8.97
CA GLU A 81 1.87 8.62 8.33
C GLU A 81 2.58 7.60 9.24
N LEU A 82 2.77 7.95 10.52
CA LEU A 82 3.36 7.06 11.53
C LEU A 82 2.50 5.80 11.76
N VAL A 83 1.18 5.98 11.92
CA VAL A 83 0.25 4.85 12.14
C VAL A 83 0.20 3.96 10.90
N GLY A 84 0.10 4.54 9.70
CA GLY A 84 0.09 3.80 8.44
C GLY A 84 1.36 2.98 8.25
N GLY A 85 2.53 3.57 8.52
CA GLY A 85 3.81 2.86 8.48
C GLY A 85 3.87 1.70 9.47
N LEU A 86 3.46 1.92 10.73
CA LEU A 86 3.49 0.89 11.77
C LEU A 86 2.57 -0.30 11.41
N VAL A 87 1.37 -0.03 10.90
CA VAL A 87 0.45 -1.06 10.42
C VAL A 87 1.07 -1.85 9.26
N LEU A 88 1.73 -1.18 8.32
CA LEU A 88 2.37 -1.83 7.17
C LEU A 88 3.50 -2.78 7.59
N VAL A 89 4.34 -2.35 8.55
CA VAL A 89 5.38 -3.20 9.16
C VAL A 89 4.74 -4.39 9.85
N GLY A 90 3.65 -4.19 10.60
CA GLY A 90 2.91 -5.27 11.25
C GLY A 90 2.38 -6.31 10.26
N ILE A 91 1.79 -5.87 9.14
CA ILE A 91 1.30 -6.77 8.07
C ILE A 91 2.47 -7.52 7.44
N GLY A 92 3.57 -6.84 7.10
CA GLY A 92 4.76 -7.46 6.52
C GLY A 92 5.37 -8.54 7.41
N VAL A 93 5.51 -8.25 8.71
CA VAL A 93 5.97 -9.24 9.70
C VAL A 93 4.99 -10.40 9.83
N ASN A 94 3.67 -10.14 9.83
CA ASN A 94 2.66 -11.18 9.90
C ASN A 94 2.75 -12.17 8.73
N ILE A 95 2.94 -11.64 7.51
CA ILE A 95 3.13 -12.46 6.30
C ILE A 95 4.43 -13.26 6.40
N LEU A 96 5.53 -12.65 6.82
CA LEU A 96 6.83 -13.31 6.94
C LEU A 96 6.80 -14.44 7.98
N VAL A 97 6.20 -14.20 9.15
CA VAL A 97 6.02 -15.22 10.20
C VAL A 97 5.13 -16.36 9.71
N ARG A 98 4.00 -16.07 9.05
CA ARG A 98 3.13 -17.10 8.47
C ARG A 98 3.83 -17.92 7.40
N GLY A 99 4.63 -17.27 6.54
CA GLY A 99 5.40 -17.94 5.49
C GLY A 99 6.54 -18.79 6.04
N PHE A 100 7.25 -18.33 7.07
CA PHE A 100 8.36 -19.06 7.69
C PHE A 100 7.89 -20.20 8.61
N SER A 101 6.75 -20.04 9.29
CA SER A 101 6.18 -21.03 10.21
C SER A 101 5.40 -22.15 9.50
N GLY A 102 5.80 -22.54 8.29
CA GLY A 102 5.10 -23.47 7.37
C GLY A 102 4.44 -24.69 8.03
N GLY A 103 3.19 -24.53 8.48
CA GLY A 103 2.41 -25.58 9.13
C GLY A 103 0.88 -25.38 9.11
N SER A 104 0.36 -24.36 8.41
CA SER A 104 -1.09 -24.19 8.24
C SER A 104 -1.46 -23.49 6.92
N PHE A 105 -0.83 -23.91 5.83
CA PHE A 105 -1.32 -23.69 4.45
C PHE A 105 -2.54 -24.58 4.13
N MET A 106 -3.11 -25.25 5.14
CA MET A 106 -4.29 -26.13 5.08
C MET A 106 -5.43 -25.61 5.96
N ALA A 107 -5.89 -24.39 5.71
CA ALA A 107 -7.23 -23.96 6.13
C ALA A 107 -7.94 -23.43 4.87
N PRO A 108 -9.05 -24.07 4.44
CA PRO A 108 -9.66 -23.81 3.16
C PRO A 108 -10.37 -22.46 3.19
N ILE A 109 -10.11 -21.66 2.17
CA ILE A 109 -11.00 -20.62 1.64
C ILE A 109 -11.25 -20.97 0.18
#